data_AF-A0A933BYM8-F1
#
_entry.id   AF-A0A933BYM8-F1
#
_cell.length_a   1.000
_cell.length_b   1.000
_cell.length_c   1.000
_cell.angle_alpha   90.00
_cell.angle_beta   90.00
_cell.angle_gamma   90.00
#
_symmetry.space_group_name_H-M   'P 1'
#
loop_
_entity.id
_entity.type
_entity.pdbx_description
1 polymer ?
#
loop_
_entity_poly.entity_id
_entity_poly.type
_entity_poly.pdbx_seq_one_letter_code
_entity_poly.pdbx_strand_id
1 'polypeptide(L)' 'MSAEPGARLEKAAVNYRAARKERRCGTCVTFRPEARACKVVAGEIHPAMVCDRWVPLKRSHPAPA' A
#
# COMPACT_ATOMS: atom_id res chain seq x y z
N MET A 1 0.12 29.35 3.66
CA MET A 1 -0.58 28.29 2.90
C MET A 1 0.09 26.99 3.30
N SER A 2 -0.56 26.19 4.13
CA SER A 2 0.09 25.07 4.84
C SER A 2 -0.29 23.75 4.20
N ALA A 3 0.72 22.87 4.13
CA ALA A 3 0.73 21.48 3.66
C ALA A 3 1.02 21.28 2.15
N GLU A 4 2.31 21.19 1.80
CA GLU A 4 2.76 20.35 0.67
C GLU A 4 3.31 19.01 1.19
N PRO A 5 2.46 18.06 1.62
CA PRO A 5 2.90 16.71 1.89
C PRO A 5 3.02 16.00 0.54
N GLY A 6 4.27 15.74 0.15
CA GLY A 6 4.72 15.05 -1.08
C GLY A 6 3.63 14.26 -1.82
N ALA A 7 3.41 14.64 -3.08
CA ALA A 7 2.35 14.17 -3.96
C ALA A 7 2.13 12.66 -3.89
N ARG A 8 1.11 12.24 -3.15
CA ARG A 8 0.60 10.87 -3.17
C ARG A 8 -0.29 10.70 -4.39
N LEU A 9 -0.19 9.55 -5.05
CA LEU A 9 -0.99 9.22 -6.22
C LEU A 9 -2.46 9.02 -5.85
N GLU A 10 -3.36 9.49 -6.70
CA GLU A 10 -4.78 9.23 -6.55
C GLU A 10 -5.12 7.76 -6.82
N LYS A 11 -6.19 7.27 -6.19
CA LYS A 11 -6.64 5.88 -6.31
C LYS A 11 -6.92 5.48 -7.76
N ALA A 12 -7.48 6.39 -8.56
CA ALA A 12 -7.74 6.18 -9.97
C ALA A 12 -6.45 5.97 -10.78
N ALA A 13 -5.39 6.72 -10.47
CA ALA A 13 -4.11 6.65 -11.19
C ALA A 13 -3.36 5.32 -10.98
N VAL A 14 -3.69 4.57 -9.92
CA VAL A 14 -3.02 3.30 -9.58
C VAL A 14 -3.94 2.07 -9.68
N ASN A 15 -5.12 2.24 -10.31
CA ASN A 15 -6.16 1.21 -10.40
C ASN A 15 -6.44 0.51 -9.07
N TYR A 16 -6.68 1.31 -8.02
CA TYR A 16 -6.98 0.81 -6.69
C TYR A 16 -8.32 0.06 -6.67
N ARG A 17 -8.27 -1.23 -6.33
CA ARG A 17 -9.39 -2.18 -6.50
C ARG A 17 -9.37 -3.27 -5.42
N ALA A 18 -10.46 -4.04 -5.33
CA ALA A 18 -10.52 -5.19 -4.42
C ALA A 18 -9.49 -6.26 -4.79
N ALA A 19 -8.73 -6.76 -3.81
CA ALA A 19 -7.79 -7.83 -4.05
C ALA A 19 -8.52 -9.16 -4.24
N ARG A 20 -8.21 -9.89 -5.31
CA ARG A 20 -8.75 -11.24 -5.57
C ARG A 20 -7.83 -12.37 -5.07
N LYS A 21 -6.59 -12.05 -4.68
CA LYS A 21 -5.54 -13.02 -4.33
C LYS A 21 -4.71 -12.47 -3.14
N GLU A 22 -3.60 -13.14 -2.83
CA GLU A 22 -2.66 -12.75 -1.77
C GLU A 22 -1.99 -11.37 -1.95
N ARG A 23 -2.08 -10.78 -3.16
CA ARG A 23 -1.60 -9.43 -3.45
C ARG A 23 -2.61 -8.40 -2.97
N ARG A 24 -2.42 -7.88 -1.76
CA ARG A 24 -3.29 -6.90 -1.11
C ARG A 24 -2.48 -5.90 -0.28
N CYS A 25 -3.07 -4.77 0.08
CA CYS A 25 -2.39 -3.72 0.84
C CYS A 25 -1.91 -4.25 2.19
N GLY A 26 -2.66 -5.15 2.83
CA GLY A 26 -2.23 -5.80 4.08
C GLY A 26 -0.95 -6.65 3.95
N THR A 27 -0.57 -7.04 2.73
CA THR A 27 0.68 -7.75 2.41
C THR A 27 1.66 -6.88 1.63
N CYS A 28 1.47 -5.55 1.65
CA CYS A 28 2.29 -4.58 0.93
C CYS A 28 3.27 -3.87 1.86
N VAL A 29 4.52 -3.67 1.42
CA VAL A 29 5.54 -2.94 2.21
C VAL A 29 5.25 -1.44 2.37
N THR A 30 4.43 -0.87 1.50
CA THR A 30 4.10 0.56 1.50
C THR A 30 2.85 0.89 2.33
N PHE A 31 2.11 -0.13 2.77
CA PHE A 31 0.92 0.04 3.60
C PHE A 31 1.31 0.29 5.07
N ARG A 32 0.61 1.23 5.70
CA ARG A 32 0.75 1.59 7.11
C ARG A 32 -0.54 1.17 7.84
N PRO A 33 -0.57 -0.02 8.47
CA PRO A 33 -1.80 -0.56 9.06
C PRO A 33 -2.33 0.29 10.21
N GLU A 34 -1.43 0.84 11.05
CA GLU A 34 -1.78 1.68 12.21
C GLU A 34 -2.56 2.95 11.81
N ALA A 35 -2.25 3.51 10.65
CA ALA A 35 -2.86 4.73 10.14
C ALA A 35 -3.87 4.48 9.01
N ARG A 36 -4.12 3.21 8.63
CA ARG A 36 -4.90 2.83 7.44
C ARG A 36 -4.54 3.66 6.20
N ALA A 37 -3.25 3.85 5.97
CA ALA A 37 -2.72 4.74 4.94
C ALA A 37 -1.68 4.04 4.07
N CYS A 38 -1.34 4.64 2.93
CA CYS A 38 -0.24 4.20 2.07
C CYS A 38 0.76 5.34 1.90
N LYS A 39 2.05 5.00 1.81
CA LYS A 39 3.09 5.99 1.47
C LYS A 39 2.93 6.57 0.06
N VAL A 40 2.32 5.79 -0.84
CA VAL A 40 2.24 6.10 -2.27
C VAL A 40 0.87 6.60 -2.68
N VAL A 41 -0.21 6.09 -2.08
CA VAL A 41 -1.59 6.37 -2.48
C VAL A 41 -2.24 7.32 -1.47
N ALA A 42 -2.92 8.35 -1.99
CA ALA A 42 -3.65 9.33 -1.19
C ALA A 42 -4.95 8.75 -0.62
N GLY A 43 -5.37 9.28 0.52
CA GLY A 43 -6.61 8.89 1.20
C GLY A 43 -6.51 7.61 2.04
N GLU A 44 -7.66 7.17 2.54
CA GLU A 44 -7.76 5.97 3.38
C GLU A 44 -7.57 4.69 2.55
N ILE A 45 -6.78 3.76 3.08
CA ILE A 45 -6.38 2.50 2.43
C ILE A 45 -6.85 1.31 3.25
N HIS A 46 -7.45 0.35 2.57
CA HIS A 46 -8.04 -0.84 3.16
C HIS A 46 -7.11 -2.04 2.93
N PRO A 47 -6.83 -2.86 3.96
CA PRO A 47 -5.89 -3.98 3.83
C PRO A 47 -6.33 -5.07 2.83
N ALA A 48 -7.63 -5.12 2.50
CA ALA A 48 -8.21 -6.06 1.52
C ALA A 48 -8.21 -5.54 0.07
N MET A 49 -7.74 -4.32 -0.18
CA MET A 49 -7.64 -3.74 -1.53
C MET A 49 -6.23 -3.91 -2.08
N VAL A 50 -6.01 -3.60 -3.36
CA VAL A 50 -4.71 -3.64 -4.03
C VAL A 50 -4.64 -2.54 -5.09
N CYS A 51 -3.43 -2.07 -5.41
CA CYS A 51 -3.17 -1.18 -6.54
C CYS A 51 -2.04 -1.75 -7.40
N ASP A 52 -1.81 -1.19 -8.59
CA ASP A 52 -0.73 -1.66 -9.48
C ASP A 52 0.68 -1.32 -8.95
N ARG A 53 0.77 -0.42 -7.96
CA ARG A 53 2.02 -0.13 -7.22
C ARG A 53 2.23 -1.06 -6.02
N TRP A 54 1.53 -2.19 -5.96
CA TRP A 54 1.70 -3.17 -4.88
C TRP A 54 3.11 -3.76 -4.90
N VAL A 55 3.77 -3.77 -3.73
CA VAL A 55 5.10 -4.35 -3.54
C VAL A 55 5.03 -5.32 -2.36
N PRO A 56 5.42 -6.59 -2.53
CA PRO A 56 5.30 -7.59 -1.48
C PRO A 56 6.08 -7.18 -0.22
N LEU A 57 5.41 -7.26 0.92
CA LEU A 57 6.07 -7.30 2.22
C LEU A 57 6.83 -8.62 2.27
N LYS A 58 8.11 -8.63 1.85
CA LYS A 58 8.97 -9.79 2.07
C LYS A 58 8.98 -10.03 3.58
N ARG A 59 8.26 -11.05 4.07
CA ARG A 59 8.69 -11.69 5.31
C ARG A 59 10.04 -12.27 4.93
N SER A 60 11.11 -11.69 5.47
CA SER A 60 12.46 -12.19 5.27
C SER A 60 12.41 -13.70 5.27
N HIS A 61 12.92 -14.28 4.18
CA HIS A 61 13.46 -15.63 4.21
C HIS A 61 14.27 -15.76 5.52
N PRO A 62 14.09 -16.81 6.35
CA PRO A 62 14.96 -16.97 7.50
C PRO A 62 16.40 -17.00 6.97
N ALA A 63 17.27 -16.16 7.54
CA ALA A 63 18.70 -16.26 7.28
C ALA A 63 19.13 -17.70 7.60
N PRO A 64 19.86 -18.40 6.72
CA PRO A 64 20.46 -19.67 7.10
C PRO A 64 21.43 -19.41 8.27
N ALA A 65 21.30 -20.23 9.31
CA ALA A 65 22.18 -20.28 10.47
C ALA A 65 23.58 -20.79 10.10
#